data_AF-A0A8T4W975-F1
#
_entry.id   AF-A0A8T4W975-F1
#
_cell.length_a   1.000
_cell.length_b   1.000
_cell.length_c   1.000
_cell.angle_alpha   90.00
_cell.angle_beta   90.00
_cell.angle_gamma   90.00
#
_symmetry.space_group_name_H-M   'P 1'
#
loop_
_entity.id
_entity.type
_entity.pdbx_description
1 polymer ?
#
loop_
_entity_poly.entity_id
_entity_poly.type
_entity_poly.pdbx_seq_one_letter_code
_entity_poly.pdbx_strand_id
1 'polypeptide(L)'
;MIHVVHKHQRIGVFVDVQNMYYSARNLYKKKVDFKSLLKDVIADRKLIRAIAYVIKADVKDESQFYDALERMGFEVKAKDIQVFYDGSLFL
;
A
#
# COMPACT_ATOMS: atom_id res chain seq x y z
N MET A 1 -2.71 1.27 -29.55
CA MET A 1 -3.03 0.16 -28.62
C MET A 1 -4.35 0.49 -27.97
N ILE A 2 -5.43 -0.25 -28.28
CA ILE A 2 -6.76 0.04 -27.73
C ILE A 2 -6.81 -0.58 -26.33
N HIS A 3 -6.63 0.22 -25.28
CA HIS A 3 -6.88 -0.22 -23.90
C HIS A 3 -8.39 -0.30 -23.71
N VAL A 4 -8.98 -1.48 -23.91
CA VAL A 4 -10.38 -1.72 -23.58
C VAL A 4 -10.52 -1.77 -22.06
N VAL A 5 -10.87 -0.64 -21.47
CA VAL A 5 -11.23 -0.54 -20.05
C VAL A 5 -12.68 -1.02 -19.90
N HIS A 6 -12.85 -2.23 -19.37
CA HIS A 6 -14.18 -2.77 -19.10
C HIS A 6 -14.78 -2.04 -17.88
N LYS A 7 -15.75 -1.14 -18.10
CA LYS A 7 -16.38 -0.31 -17.05
C LYS A 7 -16.93 -1.12 -15.86
N HIS A 8 -17.37 -2.35 -16.09
CA HIS A 8 -17.92 -3.22 -15.04
C HIS A 8 -16.91 -4.20 -14.42
N GLN A 9 -15.64 -4.11 -14.80
CA GLN A 9 -14.59 -4.91 -14.21
C GLN A 9 -14.49 -4.64 -12.71
N ARG A 10 -14.35 -5.72 -11.95
CA ARG A 10 -14.18 -5.70 -10.50
C ARG A 10 -12.69 -5.70 -10.18
N ILE A 11 -12.25 -4.84 -9.26
CA ILE A 11 -10.83 -4.67 -8.93
C ILE A 11 -10.56 -4.90 -7.47
N GLY A 12 -9.53 -5.71 -7.20
CA GLY A 12 -8.86 -5.77 -5.91
C GLY A 12 -7.51 -5.06 -6.02
N VAL A 13 -7.20 -4.22 -5.04
CA VAL A 13 -5.91 -3.54 -4.92
C VAL A 13 -5.20 -4.09 -3.68
N PHE A 14 -3.97 -4.53 -3.82
CA PHE A 14 -3.16 -5.09 -2.74
C PHE A 14 -1.79 -4.42 -2.80
N VAL A 15 -1.43 -3.68 -1.76
CA VAL A 15 -0.25 -2.82 -1.73
C VAL A 15 0.71 -3.30 -0.66
N ASP A 16 1.94 -3.62 -1.06
CA ASP A 16 3.07 -3.72 -0.14
C ASP A 16 3.67 -2.33 0.06
N VAL A 17 3.32 -1.71 1.18
CA VAL A 17 3.67 -0.30 1.45
C VAL A 17 5.17 -0.13 1.64
N GLN A 18 5.84 -1.10 2.28
CA GLN A 18 7.28 -1.04 2.53
C GLN A 18 8.05 -1.16 1.22
N ASN A 19 7.71 -2.13 0.38
CA ASN A 19 8.34 -2.29 -0.92
C ASN A 19 8.20 -1.02 -1.79
N MET A 20 7.00 -0.46 -1.87
CA MET A 20 6.75 0.78 -2.62
C MET A 20 7.50 1.97 -2.03
N TYR A 21 7.53 2.11 -0.71
CA TYR A 21 8.23 3.19 -0.02
C TYR A 21 9.75 3.15 -0.29
N TYR A 22 10.39 1.99 -0.10
CA TYR A 22 11.82 1.85 -0.35
C TYR A 22 12.16 2.01 -1.83
N SER A 23 11.32 1.50 -2.74
CA SER A 23 11.51 1.68 -4.18
C SER A 23 11.46 3.15 -4.58
N ALA A 24 10.45 3.88 -4.11
CA ALA A 24 10.31 5.32 -4.40
C ALA A 24 11.46 6.14 -3.81
N ARG A 25 11.89 5.82 -2.59
CA ARG A 25 12.99 6.52 -1.92
C ARG A 25 14.35 6.20 -2.54
N ASN A 26 14.59 4.96 -2.94
CA ASN A 26 15.89 4.54 -3.47
C ASN A 26 16.08 4.96 -4.92
N LEU A 27 15.07 4.74 -5.77
CA LEU A 27 15.15 5.01 -7.20
C LEU A 27 14.87 6.48 -7.53
N TYR A 28 13.95 7.13 -6.81
CA TYR A 28 13.45 8.45 -7.17
C TYR A 28 13.65 9.51 -6.08
N LYS A 29 14.16 9.14 -4.89
CA LYS A 29 14.29 10.05 -3.72
C LYS A 29 12.97 10.76 -3.37
N LYS A 30 11.84 10.12 -3.63
CA LYS A 30 10.48 10.68 -3.46
C LYS A 30 9.61 9.76 -2.60
N LYS A 31 8.47 10.28 -2.14
CA LYS A 31 7.41 9.52 -1.46
C LYS A 31 6.32 9.14 -2.47
N VAL A 32 5.66 8.01 -2.23
CA VAL A 32 4.51 7.56 -3.03
C VAL A 32 3.26 8.33 -2.62
N ASP A 33 2.50 8.81 -3.59
CA ASP A 33 1.15 9.32 -3.39
C ASP A 33 0.13 8.18 -3.53
N PHE A 34 -0.21 7.55 -2.39
CA PHE A 34 -1.15 6.42 -2.36
C PHE A 34 -2.58 6.80 -2.76
N LYS A 35 -2.96 8.07 -2.63
CA LYS A 35 -4.29 8.55 -3.01
C LYS A 35 -4.42 8.61 -4.53
N SER A 36 -3.44 9.22 -5.19
CA SER A 36 -3.38 9.27 -6.65
C SER A 36 -3.21 7.86 -7.24
N LEU A 37 -2.35 7.03 -6.64
CA LEU A 37 -2.19 5.62 -7.01
C LEU A 37 -3.53 4.88 -7.02
N LEU A 38 -4.29 4.95 -5.92
CA LEU A 38 -5.56 4.23 -5.81
C LEU A 38 -6.57 4.72 -6.86
N LYS A 39 -6.66 6.04 -7.07
CA LYS A 39 -7.54 6.63 -8.08
C LYS A 39 -7.21 6.13 -9.50
N ASP A 40 -5.92 6.15 -9.85
CA ASP A 40 -5.45 5.75 -11.18
C ASP A 40 -5.61 4.25 -11.41
N VAL A 41 -5.39 3.43 -10.38
CA VAL A 41 -5.61 1.98 -10.44
C VAL A 41 -7.11 1.65 -10.57
N ILE A 42 -8.00 2.39 -9.91
CA ILE A 42 -9.45 2.15 -10.04
C ILE A 42 -9.94 2.55 -11.42
N ALA A 43 -9.58 3.74 -11.92
CA ALA A 43 -9.99 4.25 -13.24
C ALA A 43 -11.50 4.07 -13.51
N ASP A 44 -12.35 4.51 -12.59
CA ASP A 44 -13.83 4.41 -12.62
C ASP A 44 -14.41 2.99 -12.70
N ARG A 45 -13.63 1.97 -12.34
CA ARG A 45 -14.09 0.57 -12.25
C ARG A 45 -14.62 0.24 -10.85
N LYS A 46 -15.25 -0.92 -10.70
CA LYS A 46 -15.83 -1.36 -9.43
C LYS A 46 -14.74 -1.87 -8.48
N LEU A 47 -14.26 -1.02 -7.57
CA LEU A 47 -13.39 -1.45 -6.47
C LEU A 47 -14.15 -2.42 -5.55
N ILE A 48 -13.58 -3.60 -5.32
CA ILE A 48 -14.09 -4.60 -4.39
C ILE A 48 -13.38 -4.53 -3.05
N ARG A 49 -12.06 -4.33 -3.07
CA ARG A 49 -11.24 -4.18 -1.88
C ARG A 49 -9.93 -3.49 -2.22
N ALA A 50 -9.45 -2.63 -1.33
CA ALA A 50 -8.09 -2.11 -1.36
C ALA A 50 -7.44 -2.45 -0.02
N ILE A 51 -6.39 -3.26 -0.02
CA ILE A 51 -5.64 -3.65 1.18
C ILE A 51 -4.24 -3.06 1.11
N ALA A 52 -3.82 -2.37 2.16
CA ALA A 52 -2.46 -1.90 2.36
C ALA A 52 -1.78 -2.73 3.45
N TYR A 53 -0.77 -3.50 3.06
CA TYR A 53 0.06 -4.27 4.00
C TYR A 53 1.17 -3.37 4.52
N VAL A 54 1.15 -3.16 5.84
CA VAL A 54 2.12 -2.34 6.56
C VAL A 54 2.82 -3.20 7.61
N ILE A 55 4.02 -2.77 8.01
CA ILE A 55 4.79 -3.41 9.07
C ILE A 55 4.78 -2.46 10.25
N LYS A 56 4.45 -2.97 11.43
CA LYS A 56 4.56 -2.20 12.67
C LYS A 56 6.04 -2.07 13.03
N ALA A 57 6.61 -0.92 12.75
CA ALA A 57 7.92 -0.54 13.22
C ALA A 57 7.74 0.46 14.37
N ASP A 58 8.51 0.33 15.44
CA ASP A 58 8.33 1.12 16.68
C ASP A 58 8.82 2.58 16.51
N VAL A 59 8.24 3.31 15.56
CA VAL A 59 8.59 4.66 15.15
C VAL A 59 7.44 5.60 15.49
N LYS A 60 7.78 6.74 16.12
CA LYS A 60 6.84 7.85 16.26
C LYS A 60 6.35 8.25 14.85
N ASP A 61 5.03 8.31 14.68
CA ASP A 61 4.28 8.68 13.45
C ASP A 61 3.66 7.53 12.63
N GLU A 62 3.78 6.26 13.04
CA GLU A 62 3.08 5.16 12.34
C GLU A 62 1.55 5.30 12.35
N SER A 63 0.98 5.65 13.50
CA SER A 63 -0.48 5.77 13.64
C SER A 63 -1.05 6.81 12.68
N GLN A 64 -0.40 7.97 12.55
CA GLN A 64 -0.84 9.02 11.61
C GLN A 64 -0.78 8.56 10.15
N PHE A 65 0.22 7.75 9.79
CA PHE A 65 0.35 7.22 8.45
C PHE A 65 -0.72 6.15 8.15
N TYR A 66 -1.02 5.28 9.11
CA TYR A 66 -2.09 4.29 8.96
C TYR A 66 -3.46 4.97 8.86
N ASP A 67 -3.74 5.95 9.72
CA ASP A 67 -4.96 6.76 9.65
C ASP A 67 -5.09 7.46 8.29
N ALA A 68 -3.98 7.93 7.72
CA ALA A 68 -3.98 8.53 6.40
C ALA A 68 -4.33 7.52 5.30
N LEU A 69 -3.79 6.29 5.35
CA LEU A 69 -4.12 5.23 4.40
C LEU A 69 -5.59 4.82 4.49
N GLU A 70 -6.14 4.71 5.70
CA GLU A 70 -7.56 4.41 5.91
C GLU A 70 -8.46 5.52 5.34
N ARG A 71 -8.11 6.79 5.60
CA ARG A 71 -8.82 7.96 5.03
C ARG A 71 -8.73 8.01 3.50
N MET A 72 -7.70 7.42 2.91
CA MET A 72 -7.55 7.30 1.45
C MET A 72 -8.40 6.16 0.85
N GLY A 73 -8.96 5.27 1.69
CA GLY A 73 -9.82 4.16 1.26
C GLY A 73 -9.16 2.79 1.27
N PHE A 74 -8.00 2.63 1.94
CA PHE A 74 -7.37 1.33 2.13
C PHE A 74 -7.83 0.67 3.45
N GLU A 75 -8.01 -0.64 3.41
CA GLU A 75 -8.01 -1.51 4.58
C GLU A 75 -6.55 -1.75 4.98
N VAL A 76 -6.13 -1.22 6.12
CA VAL A 76 -4.75 -1.37 6.59
C VAL A 76 -4.59 -2.72 7.31
N LYS A 77 -3.66 -3.54 6.84
CA LYS A 77 -3.25 -4.80 7.49
C LYS A 77 -1.83 -4.67 7.99
N ALA A 78 -1.71 -4.46 9.30
CA ALA A 78 -0.43 -4.38 9.97
C ALA A 78 0.08 -5.78 10.34
N LYS A 79 1.33 -6.07 9.98
CA LYS A 79 2.06 -7.28 10.37
C LYS A 79 3.14 -6.89 11.37
N ASP A 80 3.26 -7.66 12.44
CA ASP A 80 4.35 -7.51 13.40
C ASP A 80 5.63 -8.11 12.80
N ILE A 81 6.78 -7.47 13.06
CA ILE A 81 8.07 -7.99 12.62
C ILE A 81 8.30 -9.36 13.26
N GLN A 82 8.56 -10.37 12.44
CA GLN A 82 8.88 -11.70 12.94
C GLN A 82 10.39 -11.77 13.22
N VAL A 83 10.73 -11.98 14.49
CA VAL A 83 12.10 -12.20 14.96
C VAL A 83 12.33 -13.71 15.06
N PHE A 84 13.31 -14.23 14.33
CA PHE A 84 13.70 -15.64 14.37
C PHE A 84 14.74 -15.90 15.47
N TYR A 85 14.86 -17.16 15.90
CA TYR A 85 15.77 -17.59 16.97
C TYR A 85 17.25 -17.28 16.70
N ASP A 86 17.63 -17.03 15.45
CA ASP A 86 18.96 -16.63 15.01
C ASP A 86 19.17 -15.10 14.99
N GLY A 87 18.16 -14.32 15.41
CA GLY A 87 18.19 -12.86 15.39
C GLY A 87 17.88 -12.23 14.03
N SER A 88 17.57 -13.02 13.00
CA SER A 88 17.16 -12.50 11.69
C SER A 88 15.74 -11.91 11.74
N LEU A 89 15.53 -10.83 10.98
CA LEU A 89 14.26 -10.12 10.86
C LEU A 89 13.72 -10.33 9.44
N PHE A 90 12.51 -10.86 9.31
CA PHE A 90 11.78 -10.88 8.03
C PHE A 90 10.60 -9.92 8.05
N LEU A 91 10.44 -9.23 6.92
CA LEU A 91 9.32 -8.33 6.61
C LEU A 91 8.09 -9.14 6.17
#